data_AF-A0A928YW36-F1
#
_entry.id   AF-A0A928YW36-F1
#
_cell.length_a   1.000
_cell.length_b   1.000
_cell.length_c   1.000
_cell.angle_alpha   90.00
_cell.angle_beta   90.00
_cell.angle_gamma   90.00
#
_symmetry.space_group_name_H-M   'P 1'
#
loop_
_entity.id
_entity.type
_entity.pdbx_description
1 polymer ?
#
loop_
_entity_poly.entity_id
_entity_poly.type
_entity_poly.pdbx_seq_one_letter_code
_entity_poly.pdbx_strand_id
1 'polypeptide(L)'
;MKHFMKMATVVAVSLALPLAAQAHRAWIVPAATVLSGDDPWVTFDAAISNDIFHADHAAMRLEGIKVTGPDGKAVELQNGATGKYRSTFDLNLSQRGTYKVFSASGGLNARWETEEGERRFWPPRGQTPDAAAFAKEVPAKAKNLEVSQSSRRMETFVTAGSPSETVLKPTNSGLELVPVTHPNDLFAGEKAEFGLIIDGKPAVGAKVTVIPGGMRYRNGQDAIEVETDKDGKFAITWPAAGLYWLSASYRDNQAKAPATSRSGSYVATFEVLPE
;
A
#
# COMPACT_ATOMS: atom_id res chain seq x y z
N MET A 1 24.61 -68.07 0.73
CA MET A 1 24.46 -67.23 1.95
C MET A 1 25.03 -65.85 1.63
N LYS A 2 24.35 -64.71 1.63
CA LYS A 2 22.96 -64.29 1.86
C LYS A 2 22.73 -63.11 0.90
N HIS A 3 21.65 -63.14 0.11
CA HIS A 3 21.12 -61.96 -0.57
C HIS A 3 20.29 -61.15 0.44
N PHE A 4 20.55 -59.85 0.61
CA PHE A 4 19.64 -58.90 1.25
C PHE A 4 19.71 -57.61 0.42
N MET A 5 18.79 -57.45 -0.52
CA MET A 5 17.48 -56.77 -0.38
C MET A 5 17.63 -55.24 -0.43
N LYS A 6 17.07 -54.70 -1.52
CA LYS A 6 16.95 -53.29 -1.88
C LYS A 6 16.28 -52.48 -0.78
N MET A 7 16.80 -51.29 -0.49
CA MET A 7 16.02 -50.21 0.12
C MET A 7 16.33 -48.92 -0.63
N ALA A 8 15.49 -48.62 -1.62
CA ALA A 8 15.48 -47.33 -2.28
C ALA A 8 14.79 -46.35 -1.33
N THR A 9 15.55 -45.44 -0.74
CA THR A 9 15.02 -44.33 0.06
C THR A 9 14.32 -43.36 -0.88
N VAL A 10 12.99 -43.44 -0.93
CA VAL A 10 12.17 -42.36 -1.51
C VAL A 10 12.24 -41.20 -0.53
N VAL A 11 13.09 -40.22 -0.82
CA VAL A 11 13.02 -38.91 -0.15
C VAL A 11 11.74 -38.24 -0.64
N ALA A 12 10.74 -38.20 0.21
CA ALA A 12 9.54 -37.40 0.00
C ALA A 12 9.96 -35.92 -0.07
N VAL A 13 9.99 -35.35 -1.26
CA VAL A 13 10.07 -33.91 -1.46
C VAL A 13 8.75 -33.34 -0.95
N SER A 14 8.75 -32.85 0.28
CA SER A 14 7.70 -31.99 0.80
C SER A 14 7.68 -30.73 -0.06
N LEU A 15 6.76 -30.70 -1.03
CA LEU A 15 6.36 -29.48 -1.74
C LEU A 15 5.92 -28.47 -0.68
N ALA A 16 6.83 -27.55 -0.34
CA ALA A 16 6.48 -26.30 0.29
C ALA A 16 5.66 -25.51 -0.74
N LEU A 17 4.36 -25.79 -0.80
CA LEU A 17 3.42 -24.92 -1.48
C LEU A 17 3.59 -23.54 -0.83
N PRO A 18 3.90 -22.47 -1.59
CA PRO A 18 3.82 -21.15 -1.04
C PRO A 18 2.39 -20.96 -0.58
N LEU A 19 2.19 -20.84 0.74
CA LEU A 19 0.94 -20.33 1.30
C LEU A 19 0.76 -18.95 0.66
N ALA A 20 -0.04 -18.89 -0.41
CA ALA A 20 -0.42 -17.64 -1.04
C ALA A 20 -1.00 -16.78 0.07
N ALA A 21 -0.27 -15.72 0.44
CA ALA A 21 -0.62 -14.84 1.52
C ALA A 21 -2.01 -14.25 1.25
N GLN A 22 -3.04 -14.84 1.87
CA GLN A 22 -4.37 -14.26 1.99
C GLN A 22 -4.25 -13.06 2.92
N ALA A 23 -3.72 -11.96 2.38
CA ALA A 23 -3.64 -10.69 3.06
C ALA A 23 -4.86 -9.87 2.67
N HIS A 24 -5.59 -9.38 3.66
CA HIS A 24 -6.67 -8.41 3.45
C HIS A 24 -6.15 -7.22 2.63
N ARG A 25 -6.81 -6.93 1.51
CA ARG A 25 -6.42 -5.93 0.51
C ARG A 25 -7.23 -4.66 0.74
N ALA A 26 -6.56 -3.60 1.19
CA ALA A 26 -7.18 -2.29 1.31
C ALA A 26 -7.20 -1.60 -0.05
N TRP A 27 -8.24 -0.82 -0.33
CA TRP A 27 -8.35 -0.04 -1.56
C TRP A 27 -9.29 1.16 -1.39
N ILE A 28 -9.05 2.19 -2.22
CA ILE A 28 -9.95 3.33 -2.45
C ILE A 28 -10.12 3.44 -3.97
N VAL A 29 -11.34 3.26 -4.46
CA VAL A 29 -11.67 3.28 -5.88
C VAL A 29 -12.58 4.47 -6.16
N PRO A 30 -12.23 5.36 -7.10
CA PRO A 30 -13.14 6.39 -7.59
C PRO A 30 -14.09 5.82 -8.64
N ALA A 31 -15.25 6.44 -8.80
CA ALA A 31 -16.18 6.14 -9.89
C ALA A 31 -15.62 6.54 -11.27
N ALA A 32 -14.66 7.46 -11.32
CA ALA A 32 -13.89 7.85 -12.50
C ALA A 32 -12.54 8.45 -12.08
N THR A 33 -11.46 8.22 -12.83
CA THR A 33 -10.16 8.84 -12.54
C THR A 33 -9.88 10.12 -13.32
N VAL A 34 -10.53 10.33 -14.47
CA VAL A 34 -10.41 11.56 -15.27
C VAL A 34 -11.80 12.12 -15.53
N LEU A 35 -12.02 13.36 -15.11
CA LEU A 35 -13.31 14.05 -15.21
C LEU A 35 -13.18 15.33 -16.02
N SER A 36 -14.23 15.62 -16.79
CA SER A 36 -14.38 16.86 -17.55
C SER A 36 -15.51 17.71 -16.95
N GLY A 37 -15.46 19.02 -17.20
CA GLY A 37 -16.38 20.00 -16.61
C GLY A 37 -15.66 20.99 -15.70
N ASP A 38 -16.40 22.00 -15.24
CA ASP A 38 -15.83 23.08 -14.42
C ASP A 38 -15.88 22.79 -12.91
N ASP A 39 -16.86 22.01 -12.46
CA ASP A 39 -17.05 21.62 -11.04
C ASP A 39 -17.58 20.17 -10.94
N PRO A 40 -16.85 19.17 -11.46
CA PRO A 40 -17.33 17.80 -11.47
C PRO A 40 -17.26 17.17 -10.07
N TRP A 41 -18.23 16.31 -9.79
CA TRP A 41 -18.26 15.49 -8.57
C TRP A 41 -17.79 14.08 -8.87
N VAL A 42 -17.08 13.47 -7.92
CA VAL A 42 -16.66 12.07 -7.98
C VAL A 42 -16.91 11.38 -6.65
N THR A 43 -17.57 10.22 -6.71
CA THR A 43 -17.80 9.33 -5.57
C THR A 43 -16.69 8.30 -5.47
N PHE A 44 -16.32 7.95 -4.25
CA PHE A 44 -15.33 6.93 -3.94
C PHE A 44 -15.94 5.83 -3.09
N ASP A 45 -15.53 4.58 -3.36
CA ASP A 45 -15.69 3.45 -2.45
C ASP A 45 -14.35 3.16 -1.75
N ALA A 46 -14.38 2.92 -0.44
CA ALA A 46 -13.21 2.58 0.37
C ALA A 46 -13.47 1.34 1.24
N ALA A 47 -12.64 0.31 1.08
CA ALA A 47 -12.82 -0.95 1.80
C ALA A 47 -11.50 -1.70 2.04
N ILE A 48 -11.61 -2.71 2.88
CA ILE A 48 -10.65 -3.78 3.06
C ILE A 48 -11.38 -5.05 2.62
N SER A 49 -10.77 -5.85 1.74
CA SER A 49 -11.41 -7.02 1.14
C SER A 49 -10.50 -8.23 1.05
N ASN A 50 -11.10 -9.40 0.85
CA ASN A 50 -10.39 -10.60 0.41
C ASN A 50 -10.18 -10.56 -1.11
N ASP A 51 -11.23 -10.17 -1.85
CA ASP A 51 -11.19 -9.99 -3.30
C ASP A 51 -11.02 -8.50 -3.68
N ILE A 52 -10.09 -8.20 -4.59
CA ILE A 52 -9.77 -6.80 -4.96
C ILE A 52 -10.99 -6.12 -5.58
N PHE A 53 -11.28 -4.91 -5.12
CA PHE A 53 -12.43 -4.09 -5.53
C PHE A 53 -13.79 -4.75 -5.28
N HIS A 54 -13.86 -5.68 -4.33
CA HIS A 54 -15.10 -6.31 -3.88
C HIS A 54 -15.24 -6.17 -2.36
N ALA A 55 -16.19 -5.38 -1.90
CA ALA A 55 -16.34 -5.08 -0.48
C ALA A 55 -16.96 -6.25 0.31
N ASP A 56 -16.11 -7.16 0.81
CA ASP A 56 -16.54 -8.41 1.46
C ASP A 56 -15.94 -8.69 2.85
N HIS A 57 -15.04 -7.82 3.36
CA HIS A 57 -14.41 -8.01 4.65
C HIS A 57 -14.74 -6.90 5.66
N ALA A 58 -14.28 -5.66 5.41
CA ALA A 58 -14.52 -4.56 6.35
C ALA A 58 -14.50 -3.19 5.66
N ALA A 59 -15.35 -2.28 6.14
CA ALA A 59 -15.31 -0.89 5.71
C ALA A 59 -14.03 -0.19 6.20
N MET A 60 -13.47 0.68 5.36
CA MET A 60 -12.39 1.57 5.77
C MET A 60 -12.96 2.76 6.55
N ARG A 61 -12.30 3.14 7.66
CA ARG A 61 -12.66 4.33 8.44
C ARG A 61 -12.33 5.61 7.69
N LEU A 62 -13.30 6.51 7.54
CA LEU A 62 -13.16 7.76 6.79
C LEU A 62 -12.23 8.75 7.48
N GLU A 63 -12.11 8.71 8.80
CA GLU A 63 -11.27 9.62 9.59
C GLU A 63 -9.77 9.51 9.24
N GLY A 64 -9.36 8.37 8.69
CA GLY A 64 -8.00 8.13 8.21
C GLY A 64 -7.75 8.53 6.76
N ILE A 65 -8.77 8.97 6.03
CA ILE A 65 -8.69 9.37 4.63
C ILE A 65 -8.58 10.90 4.55
N LYS A 66 -7.61 11.37 3.77
CA LYS A 66 -7.33 12.79 3.54
C LYS A 66 -7.27 13.04 2.05
N VAL A 67 -7.51 14.29 1.66
CA VAL A 67 -7.45 14.72 0.27
C VAL A 67 -6.64 15.99 0.16
N THR A 68 -5.76 16.03 -0.83
CA THR A 68 -5.04 17.23 -1.23
C THR A 68 -5.44 17.60 -2.65
N GLY A 69 -5.81 18.86 -2.86
CA GLY A 69 -6.16 19.41 -4.17
C GLY A 69 -4.95 19.84 -5.01
N PRO A 70 -5.17 20.25 -6.27
CA PRO A 70 -4.11 20.65 -7.21
C PRO A 70 -3.27 21.83 -6.73
N ASP A 71 -3.83 22.70 -5.88
CA ASP A 71 -3.13 23.83 -5.26
C ASP A 71 -2.34 23.45 -3.99
N GLY A 72 -2.34 22.17 -3.61
CA GLY A 72 -1.66 21.65 -2.43
C GLY A 72 -2.44 21.79 -1.12
N LYS A 73 -3.66 22.33 -1.14
CA LYS A 73 -4.49 22.49 0.07
C LYS A 73 -5.32 21.25 0.36
N ALA A 74 -5.73 21.12 1.61
CA ALA A 74 -6.65 20.08 2.04
C ALA A 74 -8.04 20.30 1.41
N VAL A 75 -8.68 19.21 1.00
CA VAL A 75 -10.05 19.18 0.50
C VAL A 75 -10.88 18.31 1.44
N GLU A 76 -12.06 18.79 1.82
CA GLU A 76 -12.94 18.06 2.73
C GLU A 76 -13.70 16.94 2.00
N LEU A 77 -13.79 15.78 2.65
CA LEU A 77 -14.67 14.71 2.21
C LEU A 77 -16.13 15.16 2.37
N GLN A 78 -16.94 14.99 1.34
CA GLN A 78 -18.37 15.27 1.36
C GLN A 78 -19.18 13.97 1.42
N ASN A 79 -20.42 14.04 1.95
CA ASN A 79 -21.37 12.93 1.93
C ASN A 79 -20.82 11.59 2.44
N GLY A 80 -19.92 11.63 3.43
CA GLY A 80 -19.29 10.44 4.00
C GLY A 80 -20.30 9.52 4.68
N ALA A 81 -20.29 8.24 4.31
CA ALA A 81 -21.11 7.20 4.95
C ALA A 81 -20.31 5.90 5.12
N THR A 82 -20.45 5.25 6.27
CA THR A 82 -19.80 3.96 6.56
C THR A 82 -20.84 2.87 6.73
N GLY A 83 -20.85 1.90 5.82
CA GLY A 83 -21.63 0.67 5.94
C GLY A 83 -20.83 -0.46 6.60
N LYS A 84 -21.34 -1.70 6.48
CA LYS A 84 -20.68 -2.87 7.06
C LYS A 84 -19.35 -3.21 6.38
N TYR A 85 -19.32 -3.18 5.04
CA TYR A 85 -18.18 -3.66 4.25
C TYR A 85 -17.48 -2.57 3.43
N ARG A 86 -18.10 -1.41 3.26
CA ARG A 86 -17.52 -0.27 2.54
C ARG A 86 -17.93 1.05 3.17
N SER A 87 -17.05 2.02 3.02
CA SER A 87 -17.39 3.44 3.19
C SER A 87 -17.46 4.12 1.83
N THR A 88 -18.35 5.09 1.72
CA THR A 88 -18.50 5.96 0.55
C THR A 88 -18.26 7.40 0.96
N PHE A 89 -17.74 8.21 0.05
CA PHE A 89 -17.67 9.66 0.18
C PHE A 89 -17.56 10.29 -1.21
N ASP A 90 -17.85 11.58 -1.28
CA ASP A 90 -17.77 12.37 -2.50
C ASP A 90 -16.68 13.44 -2.38
N LEU A 91 -16.16 13.87 -3.52
CA LEU A 91 -15.37 15.08 -3.65
C LEU A 91 -15.99 15.98 -4.72
N ASN A 92 -16.07 17.27 -4.41
CA ASN A 92 -16.26 18.30 -5.42
C ASN A 92 -14.91 18.77 -5.93
N LEU A 93 -14.66 18.66 -7.25
CA LEU A 93 -13.38 18.99 -7.87
C LEU A 93 -13.40 20.41 -8.44
N SER A 94 -13.49 21.40 -7.56
CA SER A 94 -13.66 22.82 -7.92
C SER A 94 -12.42 23.49 -8.52
N GLN A 95 -11.30 22.76 -8.68
CA GLN A 95 -10.06 23.24 -9.28
C GLN A 95 -9.61 22.24 -10.35
N ARG A 96 -9.16 22.75 -11.49
CA ARG A 96 -8.55 21.92 -12.53
C ARG A 96 -7.20 21.38 -12.05
N GLY A 97 -6.92 20.11 -12.32
CA GLY A 97 -5.70 19.43 -11.92
C GLY A 97 -5.94 18.10 -11.22
N THR A 98 -4.85 17.54 -10.69
CA THR A 98 -4.82 16.25 -10.01
C THR A 98 -5.05 16.42 -8.51
N TYR A 99 -6.00 15.66 -7.97
CA TYR A 99 -6.26 15.49 -6.55
C TYR A 99 -5.64 14.18 -6.09
N LYS A 100 -5.07 14.18 -4.89
CA LYS A 100 -4.59 12.98 -4.21
C LYS A 100 -5.50 12.66 -3.05
N VAL A 101 -6.17 11.51 -3.11
CA VAL A 101 -6.86 10.88 -1.98
C VAL A 101 -5.91 9.89 -1.34
N PHE A 102 -5.69 9.98 -0.03
CA PHE A 102 -4.71 9.14 0.62
C PHE A 102 -5.04 8.81 2.06
N SER A 103 -4.48 7.69 2.53
CA SER A 103 -4.34 7.39 3.94
C SER A 103 -2.89 7.06 4.22
N ALA A 104 -2.32 7.66 5.26
CA ALA A 104 -0.94 7.41 5.66
C ALA A 104 -0.87 7.28 7.18
N SER A 105 -0.17 6.25 7.64
CA SER A 105 0.07 5.97 9.04
C SER A 105 1.46 5.38 9.23
N GLY A 106 2.00 5.51 10.42
CA GLY A 106 3.30 4.94 10.75
C GLY A 106 3.66 5.21 12.19
N GLY A 107 4.72 4.58 12.64
CA GLY A 107 5.19 4.73 14.01
C GLY A 107 6.27 3.74 14.37
N LEU A 108 6.76 3.87 15.59
CA LEU A 108 7.63 2.89 16.20
C LEU A 108 6.80 1.70 16.68
N ASN A 109 7.42 0.52 16.67
CA ASN A 109 6.94 -0.67 17.31
C ASN A 109 8.09 -1.25 18.11
N ALA A 110 7.82 -1.68 19.33
CA ALA A 110 8.81 -2.39 20.13
C ALA A 110 8.25 -3.72 20.62
N ARG A 111 9.12 -4.71 20.77
CA ARG A 111 8.86 -5.95 21.50
C ARG A 111 10.04 -6.26 22.40
N TRP A 112 9.76 -6.78 23.59
CA TRP A 112 10.79 -7.15 24.56
C TRP A 112 10.28 -8.20 25.53
N GLU A 113 11.19 -8.75 26.34
CA GLU A 113 10.89 -9.64 27.45
C GLU A 113 11.14 -8.92 28.79
N THR A 114 10.24 -9.10 29.75
CA THR A 114 10.45 -8.63 31.14
C THR A 114 11.46 -9.54 31.87
N GLU A 115 11.88 -9.15 33.07
CA GLU A 115 12.78 -9.97 33.90
C GLU A 115 12.15 -11.32 34.26
N GLU A 116 10.83 -11.37 34.40
CA GLU A 116 10.01 -12.56 34.64
C GLU A 116 9.80 -13.42 33.37
N GLY A 117 10.30 -12.97 32.21
CA GLY A 117 10.20 -13.69 30.93
C GLY A 117 8.92 -13.42 30.14
N GLU A 118 8.09 -12.46 30.56
CA GLU A 118 6.86 -12.11 29.82
C GLU A 118 7.16 -11.31 28.56
N ARG A 119 6.54 -11.66 27.44
CA ARG A 119 6.62 -10.86 26.21
C ARG A 119 5.73 -9.64 26.29
N ARG A 120 6.31 -8.47 26.05
CA ARG A 120 5.63 -7.18 25.97
C ARG A 120 5.83 -6.56 24.59
N PHE A 121 4.90 -5.69 24.23
CA PHE A 121 4.88 -5.02 22.94
C PHE A 121 4.40 -3.59 23.09
N TRP A 122 4.84 -2.72 22.19
CA TRP A 122 4.47 -1.32 22.12
C TRP A 122 4.24 -0.91 20.66
N PRO A 123 3.21 -0.09 20.36
CA PRO A 123 2.13 0.26 21.28
C PRO A 123 1.26 -0.94 21.67
N PRO A 124 0.52 -0.85 22.78
CA PRO A 124 -0.58 -1.77 23.04
C PRO A 124 -1.56 -1.81 21.86
N ARG A 125 -2.18 -2.96 21.64
CA ARG A 125 -2.96 -3.23 20.43
C ARG A 125 -4.17 -2.31 20.40
N GLY A 126 -4.35 -1.59 19.29
CA GLY A 126 -5.47 -0.66 19.13
C GLY A 126 -5.26 0.72 19.75
N GLN A 127 -4.05 1.03 20.25
CA GLN A 127 -3.69 2.38 20.70
C GLN A 127 -2.84 3.09 19.65
N THR A 128 -3.05 4.39 19.50
CA THR A 128 -2.20 5.29 18.71
C THR A 128 -1.33 6.07 19.69
N PRO A 129 -0.11 5.62 19.98
CA PRO A 129 0.73 6.29 20.96
C PRO A 129 1.32 7.58 20.37
N ASP A 130 1.64 8.53 21.23
CA ASP A 130 2.57 9.59 20.89
C ASP A 130 3.98 8.99 20.79
N ALA A 131 4.72 9.30 19.73
CA ALA A 131 6.12 8.89 19.60
C ALA A 131 6.98 9.39 20.78
N ALA A 132 6.63 10.53 21.38
CA ALA A 132 7.30 11.05 22.58
C ALA A 132 7.09 10.19 23.83
N ALA A 133 6.04 9.35 23.86
CA ALA A 133 5.79 8.42 24.96
C ALA A 133 6.70 7.19 24.91
N PHE A 134 7.32 6.89 23.76
CA PHE A 134 8.16 5.71 23.56
C PHE A 134 9.23 5.56 24.65
N ALA A 135 9.99 6.63 24.91
CA ALA A 135 11.08 6.60 25.88
C ALA A 135 10.61 6.43 27.34
N LYS A 136 9.33 6.72 27.63
CA LYS A 136 8.74 6.55 28.96
C LYS A 136 8.15 5.14 29.15
N GLU A 137 7.60 4.57 28.08
CA GLU A 137 6.83 3.33 28.14
C GLU A 137 7.64 2.08 27.75
N VAL A 138 8.74 2.26 27.01
CA VAL A 138 9.61 1.15 26.59
C VAL A 138 10.91 1.18 27.40
N PRO A 139 11.19 0.15 28.23
CA PRO A 139 12.40 0.13 29.04
C PRO A 139 13.65 -0.04 28.16
N ALA A 140 14.56 0.94 28.19
CA ALA A 140 15.75 0.97 27.33
C ALA A 140 16.72 -0.22 27.52
N LYS A 141 16.67 -0.89 28.67
CA LYS A 141 17.51 -2.06 29.00
C LYS A 141 16.70 -3.37 29.09
N ALA A 142 15.51 -3.39 28.50
CA ALA A 142 14.70 -4.61 28.48
C ALA A 142 15.42 -5.74 27.74
N LYS A 143 15.20 -6.97 28.20
CA LYS A 143 15.78 -8.17 27.58
C LYS A 143 15.17 -8.36 26.19
N ASN A 144 16.00 -8.71 25.20
CA ASN A 144 15.58 -8.95 23.81
C ASN A 144 14.76 -7.79 23.22
N LEU A 145 15.09 -6.54 23.59
CA LEU A 145 14.44 -5.36 23.06
C LEU A 145 14.72 -5.23 21.56
N GLU A 146 13.66 -5.30 20.76
CA GLU A 146 13.68 -4.99 19.35
C GLU A 146 12.78 -3.80 19.08
N VAL A 147 13.33 -2.79 18.39
CA VAL A 147 12.60 -1.59 18.01
C VAL A 147 12.65 -1.47 16.49
N SER A 148 11.47 -1.32 15.89
CA SER A 148 11.29 -1.18 14.45
C SER A 148 10.40 0.01 14.13
N GLN A 149 10.55 0.59 12.96
CA GLN A 149 9.64 1.59 12.42
C GLN A 149 8.80 0.94 11.32
N SER A 150 7.50 1.22 11.29
CA SER A 150 6.64 0.81 10.19
C SER A 150 5.89 2.00 9.61
N SER A 151 5.66 1.98 8.30
CA SER A 151 4.76 2.91 7.61
C SER A 151 3.79 2.16 6.70
N ARG A 152 2.57 2.66 6.60
CA ARG A 152 1.57 2.20 5.65
C ARG A 152 0.97 3.41 4.96
N ARG A 153 0.98 3.37 3.63
CA ARG A 153 0.44 4.41 2.77
C ARG A 153 -0.49 3.79 1.73
N MET A 154 -1.56 4.50 1.44
CA MET A 154 -2.45 4.19 0.33
C MET A 154 -2.79 5.49 -0.40
N GLU A 155 -2.67 5.51 -1.72
CA GLU A 155 -2.97 6.69 -2.53
C GLU A 155 -3.82 6.32 -3.75
N THR A 156 -4.76 7.21 -4.08
CA THR A 156 -5.62 7.15 -5.25
C THR A 156 -5.65 8.56 -5.85
N PHE A 157 -5.61 8.65 -7.17
CA PHE A 157 -5.51 9.92 -7.89
C PHE A 157 -6.71 10.10 -8.80
N VAL A 158 -7.27 11.32 -8.81
CA VAL A 158 -8.29 11.73 -9.77
C VAL A 158 -7.90 13.07 -10.39
N THR A 159 -8.18 13.28 -11.65
CA THR A 159 -7.83 14.49 -12.40
C THR A 159 -9.09 15.16 -12.96
N ALA A 160 -9.27 16.44 -12.64
CA ALA A 160 -10.28 17.29 -13.29
C ALA A 160 -9.62 18.12 -14.40
N GLY A 161 -9.99 17.86 -15.66
CA GLY A 161 -9.36 18.50 -16.80
C GLY A 161 -7.95 17.98 -17.07
N SER A 162 -6.95 18.85 -17.03
CA SER A 162 -5.56 18.50 -17.36
C SER A 162 -4.78 18.07 -16.10
N PRO A 163 -3.91 17.03 -16.20
CA PRO A 163 -3.06 16.59 -15.08
C PRO A 163 -2.16 17.70 -14.50
N SER A 164 -1.87 17.62 -13.20
CA SER A 164 -0.92 18.50 -12.51
C SER A 164 -0.05 17.72 -11.52
N GLU A 165 1.19 18.14 -11.33
CA GLU A 165 2.16 17.37 -10.52
C GLU A 165 2.28 17.80 -9.05
N THR A 166 1.61 18.89 -8.63
CA THR A 166 1.77 19.47 -7.27
C THR A 166 1.59 18.42 -6.17
N VAL A 167 0.56 17.59 -6.28
CA VAL A 167 0.23 16.56 -5.29
C VAL A 167 1.14 15.33 -5.37
N LEU A 168 1.91 15.16 -6.44
CA LEU A 168 2.79 14.01 -6.66
C LEU A 168 4.14 14.13 -5.92
N LYS A 169 4.46 15.31 -5.40
CA LYS A 169 5.67 15.55 -4.62
C LYS A 169 5.67 14.64 -3.37
N PRO A 170 6.75 13.87 -3.12
CA PRO A 170 6.82 13.02 -1.96
C PRO A 170 6.97 13.85 -0.67
N THR A 171 6.49 13.28 0.43
CA THR A 171 6.68 13.83 1.78
C THR A 171 8.04 13.45 2.39
N ASN A 172 8.76 12.53 1.74
CA ASN A 172 9.98 11.88 2.20
C ASN A 172 9.80 11.18 3.56
N SER A 173 8.64 10.55 3.76
CA SER A 173 8.26 9.88 5.01
C SER A 173 7.55 8.55 4.74
N GLY A 174 8.16 7.47 5.22
CA GLY A 174 7.73 6.11 4.94
C GLY A 174 8.00 5.69 3.50
N LEU A 175 7.36 4.61 3.07
CA LEU A 175 7.39 4.15 1.69
C LEU A 175 6.41 4.99 0.85
N GLU A 176 6.93 5.58 -0.23
CA GLU A 176 6.18 6.47 -1.13
C GLU A 176 6.46 6.12 -2.59
N LEU A 177 5.42 6.20 -3.42
CA LEU A 177 5.54 6.13 -4.87
C LEU A 177 5.89 7.52 -5.43
N VAL A 178 6.85 7.56 -6.34
CA VAL A 178 7.25 8.74 -7.10
C VAL A 178 6.97 8.45 -8.58
N PRO A 179 5.85 8.93 -9.14
CA PRO A 179 5.52 8.67 -10.53
C PRO A 179 6.50 9.39 -11.48
N VAL A 180 6.98 8.68 -12.51
CA VAL A 180 7.60 9.29 -13.69
C VAL A 180 6.53 9.46 -14.77
N THR A 181 5.69 8.44 -14.95
CA THR A 181 4.43 8.52 -15.71
C THR A 181 3.29 8.95 -14.78
N HIS A 182 2.45 9.89 -15.20
CA HIS A 182 1.38 10.43 -14.36
C HIS A 182 0.35 9.32 -14.00
N PRO A 183 -0.12 9.19 -12.74
CA PRO A 183 -1.02 8.11 -12.31
C PRO A 183 -2.40 8.03 -12.99
N ASN A 184 -2.83 9.12 -13.64
CA ASN A 184 -4.08 9.18 -14.43
C ASN A 184 -3.80 9.30 -15.94
N ASP A 185 -2.60 8.94 -16.39
CA ASP A 185 -2.17 8.97 -17.79
C ASP A 185 -1.55 7.61 -18.14
N LEU A 186 -2.38 6.56 -18.02
CA LEU A 186 -1.97 5.17 -18.20
C LEU A 186 -2.84 4.54 -19.28
N PHE A 187 -2.21 3.96 -20.30
CA PHE A 187 -2.89 3.32 -21.43
C PHE A 187 -2.49 1.85 -21.56
N ALA A 188 -3.43 1.03 -22.04
CA ALA A 188 -3.17 -0.36 -22.35
C ALA A 188 -2.12 -0.46 -23.47
N GLY A 189 -1.24 -1.46 -23.43
CA GLY A 189 -0.13 -1.61 -24.38
C GLY A 189 1.09 -0.73 -24.07
N GLU A 190 0.90 0.38 -23.37
CA GLU A 190 1.98 1.32 -23.06
C GLU A 190 2.77 0.96 -21.79
N LYS A 191 4.02 1.42 -21.77
CA LYS A 191 4.92 1.30 -20.62
C LYS A 191 4.84 2.55 -19.75
N ALA A 192 4.52 2.36 -18.47
CA ALA A 192 4.61 3.39 -17.45
C ALA A 192 5.81 3.16 -16.52
N GLU A 193 6.48 4.24 -16.11
CA GLU A 193 7.61 4.22 -15.16
C GLU A 193 7.25 4.88 -13.83
N PHE A 194 7.73 4.28 -12.75
CA PHE A 194 7.53 4.74 -11.39
C PHE A 194 8.80 4.53 -10.56
N GLY A 195 8.91 5.24 -9.44
CA GLY A 195 9.90 5.03 -8.41
C GLY A 195 9.26 4.73 -7.06
N LEU A 196 9.98 4.04 -6.19
CA LEU A 196 9.66 3.92 -4.76
C LEU A 196 10.83 4.46 -3.94
N ILE A 197 10.48 5.26 -2.94
CA ILE A 197 11.43 5.79 -1.96
C ILE A 197 11.00 5.41 -0.55
N ILE A 198 11.95 5.26 0.35
CA ILE A 198 11.76 5.03 1.78
C ILE A 198 12.48 6.12 2.59
N ASP A 199 11.69 7.03 3.18
CA ASP A 199 12.17 8.24 3.87
C ASP A 199 13.13 9.09 3.00
N GLY A 200 12.76 9.34 1.74
CA GLY A 200 13.52 10.17 0.82
C GLY A 200 14.70 9.50 0.11
N LYS A 201 14.95 8.21 0.35
CA LYS A 201 16.01 7.43 -0.32
C LYS A 201 15.41 6.38 -1.25
N PRO A 202 16.09 6.01 -2.36
CA PRO A 202 15.65 4.91 -3.22
C PRO A 202 15.37 3.62 -2.43
N ALA A 203 14.19 3.04 -2.60
CA ALA A 203 13.82 1.77 -1.98
C ALA A 203 14.24 0.63 -2.91
N VAL A 204 15.54 0.32 -2.97
CA VAL A 204 16.13 -0.68 -3.89
C VAL A 204 15.70 -2.11 -3.53
N GLY A 205 15.17 -2.87 -4.49
CA GLY A 205 14.65 -4.22 -4.25
C GLY A 205 13.30 -4.25 -3.51
N ALA A 206 12.54 -3.15 -3.53
CA ALA A 206 11.15 -3.14 -3.09
C ALA A 206 10.32 -4.04 -4.00
N LYS A 207 9.49 -4.89 -3.37
CA LYS A 207 8.64 -5.83 -4.08
C LYS A 207 7.34 -5.16 -4.45
N VAL A 208 6.98 -5.18 -5.72
CA VAL A 208 5.75 -4.61 -6.25
C VAL A 208 4.91 -5.73 -6.87
N THR A 209 3.65 -5.79 -6.48
CA THR A 209 2.64 -6.68 -7.04
C THR A 209 1.50 -5.83 -7.58
N VAL A 210 1.14 -6.04 -8.84
CA VAL A 210 0.01 -5.37 -9.49
C VAL A 210 -1.00 -6.41 -9.94
N ILE A 211 -2.26 -6.20 -9.59
CA ILE A 211 -3.33 -7.16 -9.84
C ILE A 211 -4.48 -6.44 -10.55
N PRO A 212 -4.88 -6.87 -11.76
CA PRO A 212 -6.06 -6.33 -12.41
C PRO A 212 -7.32 -6.60 -11.60
N GLY A 213 -8.24 -5.64 -11.57
CA GLY A 213 -9.58 -5.79 -11.01
C GLY A 213 -10.39 -6.87 -11.73
N GLY A 214 -11.55 -7.22 -11.18
CA GLY A 214 -12.46 -8.19 -11.80
C GLY A 214 -12.05 -9.66 -11.63
N MET A 215 -11.17 -9.97 -10.66
CA MET A 215 -10.71 -11.36 -10.41
C MET A 215 -11.85 -12.37 -10.22
N ARG A 216 -13.00 -11.95 -9.68
CA ARG A 216 -14.19 -12.80 -9.51
C ARG A 216 -14.71 -13.43 -10.81
N TYR A 217 -14.38 -12.82 -11.94
CA TYR A 217 -14.81 -13.25 -13.27
C TYR A 217 -13.66 -13.87 -14.10
N ARG A 218 -12.52 -14.18 -13.46
CA ARG A 218 -11.36 -14.80 -14.11
C ARG A 218 -10.91 -16.07 -13.37
N ASN A 219 -10.20 -16.93 -14.09
CA ASN A 219 -9.65 -18.17 -13.55
C ASN A 219 -8.32 -17.96 -12.80
N GLY A 220 -7.76 -16.75 -12.83
CA GLY A 220 -6.47 -16.41 -12.24
C GLY A 220 -6.41 -14.97 -11.77
N GLN A 221 -5.37 -14.64 -10.99
CA GLN A 221 -5.15 -13.27 -10.51
C GLN A 221 -4.50 -12.37 -11.57
N ASP A 222 -3.78 -12.96 -12.53
CA ASP A 222 -2.99 -12.25 -13.55
C ASP A 222 -2.06 -11.19 -12.93
N ALA A 223 -1.43 -11.58 -11.80
CA ALA A 223 -0.55 -10.69 -11.05
C ALA A 223 0.74 -10.42 -11.83
N ILE A 224 1.12 -9.14 -11.88
CA ILE A 224 2.42 -8.68 -12.38
C ILE A 224 3.30 -8.43 -11.16
N GLU A 225 4.44 -9.12 -11.09
CA GLU A 225 5.42 -8.96 -10.01
C GLU A 225 6.70 -8.34 -10.57
N VAL A 226 7.14 -7.24 -9.96
CA VAL A 226 8.39 -6.56 -10.31
C VAL A 226 9.11 -6.13 -9.04
N GLU A 227 10.44 -5.97 -9.15
CA GLU A 227 11.25 -5.39 -8.08
C GLU A 227 11.87 -4.09 -8.56
N THR A 228 12.06 -3.15 -7.65
CA THR A 228 12.73 -1.89 -7.99
C THR A 228 14.23 -2.08 -8.18
N ASP A 229 14.78 -1.34 -9.13
CA ASP A 229 16.19 -1.35 -9.46
C ASP A 229 17.06 -0.56 -8.44
N LYS A 230 18.35 -0.40 -8.76
CA LYS A 230 19.34 0.33 -7.95
C LYS A 230 18.99 1.81 -7.71
N ASP A 231 18.14 2.41 -8.54
CA ASP A 231 17.67 3.78 -8.42
C ASP A 231 16.27 3.83 -7.77
N GLY A 232 15.75 2.69 -7.32
CA GLY A 232 14.43 2.56 -6.72
C GLY A 232 13.30 2.59 -7.76
N LYS A 233 13.62 2.40 -9.05
CA LYS A 233 12.66 2.52 -10.15
C LYS A 233 12.12 1.17 -10.61
N PHE A 234 10.92 1.17 -11.16
CA PHE A 234 10.32 0.02 -11.82
C PHE A 234 9.43 0.50 -12.97
N ALA A 235 9.10 -0.41 -13.88
CA ALA A 235 8.20 -0.13 -14.97
C ALA A 235 7.18 -1.25 -15.16
N ILE A 236 6.01 -0.89 -15.67
CA ILE A 236 4.92 -1.81 -15.98
C ILE A 236 4.47 -1.51 -17.39
N THR A 237 4.36 -2.56 -18.21
CA THR A 237 3.60 -2.50 -19.47
C THR A 237 2.19 -3.00 -19.18
N TRP A 238 1.19 -2.14 -19.37
CA TRP A 238 -0.18 -2.46 -18.96
C TRP A 238 -0.84 -3.39 -19.99
N PRO A 239 -1.24 -4.61 -19.62
CA PRO A 239 -1.69 -5.59 -20.62
C PRO A 239 -3.08 -5.30 -21.17
N ALA A 240 -3.92 -4.58 -20.42
CA ALA A 240 -5.30 -4.28 -20.80
C ALA A 240 -5.81 -3.04 -20.05
N ALA A 241 -6.86 -2.40 -20.59
CA ALA A 241 -7.58 -1.35 -19.91
C ALA A 241 -8.36 -1.89 -18.71
N GLY A 242 -8.55 -1.06 -17.68
CA GLY A 242 -9.30 -1.37 -16.48
C GLY A 242 -8.63 -0.88 -15.19
N LEU A 243 -9.27 -1.19 -14.06
CA LEU A 243 -8.71 -0.87 -12.75
C LEU A 243 -7.63 -1.88 -12.35
N TYR A 244 -6.56 -1.38 -11.75
CA TYR A 244 -5.47 -2.18 -11.20
C TYR A 244 -5.20 -1.78 -9.76
N TRP A 245 -5.00 -2.78 -8.91
CA TRP A 245 -4.53 -2.61 -7.55
C TRP A 245 -3.03 -2.88 -7.51
N LEU A 246 -2.27 -1.89 -7.03
CA LEU A 246 -0.85 -2.02 -6.80
C LEU A 246 -0.59 -2.13 -5.30
N SER A 247 0.29 -3.05 -4.92
CA SER A 247 0.87 -3.12 -3.59
C SER A 247 2.39 -3.20 -3.68
N ALA A 248 3.08 -2.39 -2.89
CA ALA A 248 4.51 -2.48 -2.71
C ALA A 248 4.88 -2.68 -1.24
N SER A 249 5.97 -3.41 -1.02
CA SER A 249 6.53 -3.62 0.31
C SER A 249 8.05 -3.50 0.29
N TYR A 250 8.59 -2.94 1.37
CA TYR A 250 10.02 -2.73 1.54
C TYR A 250 10.42 -2.88 3.00
N ARG A 251 11.63 -3.39 3.25
CA ARG A 251 12.24 -3.46 4.58
C ARG A 251 13.76 -3.34 4.48
N ASP A 252 14.36 -2.60 5.40
CA ASP A 252 15.80 -2.55 5.60
C ASP A 252 16.16 -2.40 7.10
N ASN A 253 17.47 -2.36 7.37
CA ASN A 253 18.04 -2.10 8.70
C ASN A 253 18.65 -0.69 8.81
N GLN A 254 18.09 0.29 8.08
CA GLN A 254 18.58 1.69 8.04
C GLN A 254 17.62 2.67 8.72
N ALA A 255 16.86 2.20 9.72
CA ALA A 255 15.98 3.08 10.48
C ALA A 255 16.76 4.11 11.31
N LYS A 256 16.12 5.23 11.61
CA LYS A 256 16.65 6.19 12.58
C LYS A 256 16.40 5.65 14.00
N ALA A 257 17.37 5.87 14.89
CA ALA A 257 17.20 5.56 16.31
C ALA A 257 15.92 6.21 16.86
N PRO A 258 15.17 5.54 17.75
CA PRO A 258 15.55 4.32 18.48
C PRO A 258 15.33 3.00 17.72
N ALA A 259 14.75 3.03 16.51
CA ALA A 259 14.58 1.83 15.70
C ALA A 259 15.90 1.40 15.04
N THR A 260 16.04 0.09 14.84
CA THR A 260 17.17 -0.51 14.10
C THR A 260 16.76 -1.05 12.73
N SER A 261 15.45 -1.28 12.54
CA SER A 261 14.88 -1.70 11.26
C SER A 261 13.66 -0.87 10.91
N ARG A 262 13.41 -0.70 9.62
CA ARG A 262 12.21 -0.02 9.11
C ARG A 262 11.57 -0.84 8.02
N SER A 263 10.25 -0.73 7.92
CA SER A 263 9.48 -1.33 6.86
C SER A 263 8.37 -0.41 6.39
N GLY A 264 8.02 -0.53 5.12
CA GLY A 264 6.94 0.23 4.53
C GLY A 264 6.06 -0.64 3.66
N SER A 265 4.78 -0.29 3.64
CA SER A 265 3.82 -0.81 2.68
C SER A 265 3.14 0.36 1.98
N TYR A 266 2.96 0.21 0.67
CA TYR A 266 2.31 1.19 -0.18
C TYR A 266 1.23 0.49 -0.99
N VAL A 267 0.07 1.11 -1.12
CA VAL A 267 -1.04 0.62 -1.95
C VAL A 267 -1.50 1.74 -2.87
N ALA A 268 -1.85 1.41 -4.11
CA ALA A 268 -2.52 2.34 -4.99
C ALA A 268 -3.60 1.67 -5.82
N THR A 269 -4.58 2.47 -6.24
CA THR A 269 -5.54 2.11 -7.28
C THR A 269 -5.25 2.96 -8.52
N PHE A 270 -5.07 2.29 -9.66
CA PHE A 270 -4.87 2.93 -10.95
C PHE A 270 -5.97 2.52 -11.92
N GLU A 271 -6.35 3.43 -12.80
CA GLU A 271 -7.14 3.13 -13.98
C GLU A 271 -6.23 3.19 -15.19
N VAL A 272 -6.28 2.16 -16.03
CA VAL A 272 -5.63 2.11 -17.33
C VAL A 272 -6.72 2.28 -18.38
N LEU A 273 -6.55 3.25 -19.26
CA LEU A 273 -7.49 3.57 -20.34
C LEU A 273 -7.18 2.72 -21.58
N PRO A 274 -8.17 2.48 -22.47
CA PRO A 274 -7.90 1.96 -23.80
C PRO A 274 -7.13 3.00 -24.64
N GLU A 275 -6.31 2.51 -25.58
CA GLU A 275 -5.72 3.35 -26.64
C GLU A 275 -6.79 3.99 -27.53
#